data_AF-A0A066TZR0-F1
#
_entry.id   AF-A0A066TZR0-F1
#
_cell.length_a   1.000
_cell.length_b   1.000
_cell.length_c   1.000
_cell.angle_alpha   90.00
_cell.angle_beta   90.00
_cell.angle_gamma   90.00
#
_symmetry.space_group_name_H-M   'P 1'
#
loop_
_entity.id
_entity.type
_entity.pdbx_description
1 polymer ?
#
loop_
_entity_poly.entity_id
_entity_poly.type
_entity_poly.pdbx_seq_one_letter_code
_entity_poly.pdbx_strand_id
1 'polypeptide(L)'
;MLRALFDDLPVRRPALEWLDLPAVATGADARDLPVPAPLVRFPHRIHLGGDAYVNARDAPARLSPAQPWHVLHRWGKRLGDADVRAHAVSRARAGGRTAPAAEPEPTWPAREEWLPRVPVLVARERAGSSRGLTMAVKAGHNGERHNHLDVGSYWVAVDVVAHAGQPTYTASSFGPDRYRAWPLRGEWHNVPEPGVTQEPGAASRARDVRFEPTAAGAALSADLAGAYPGVPRWIRSVRLERVR
;
A
#
# COMPACT_ATOMS: atom_id res chain seq x y z
N MET A 1 0.53 -21.69 20.62
CA MET A 1 1.79 -22.39 20.26
C MET A 1 2.71 -21.56 19.37
N LEU A 2 2.21 -20.77 18.40
CA LEU A 2 3.06 -19.88 17.57
C LEU A 2 3.64 -18.65 18.31
N ARG A 3 3.01 -18.20 19.40
CA ARG A 3 3.39 -16.96 20.10
C ARG A 3 4.69 -17.07 20.90
N ALA A 4 5.04 -18.27 21.38
CA ALA A 4 6.22 -18.51 22.22
C ALA A 4 7.53 -18.68 21.43
N LEU A 5 7.48 -18.73 20.09
CA LEU A 5 8.65 -18.95 19.23
C LEU A 5 9.35 -17.65 18.80
N PHE A 6 8.77 -16.50 19.10
CA PHE A 6 9.22 -15.20 18.58
C PHE A 6 9.84 -14.27 19.62
N ASP A 7 9.80 -14.62 20.92
CA ASP A 7 10.22 -13.71 21.99
C ASP A 7 11.74 -13.73 22.29
N ASP A 8 12.50 -14.72 21.79
CA ASP A 8 13.91 -14.95 22.17
C ASP A 8 14.96 -14.85 21.04
N LEU A 9 14.64 -14.26 19.89
CA LEU A 9 15.57 -14.25 18.74
C LEU A 9 16.22 -12.87 18.48
N PRO A 10 17.57 -12.76 18.52
CA PRO A 10 18.30 -11.49 18.58
C PRO A 10 18.39 -10.71 17.25
N VAL A 11 17.69 -11.13 16.19
CA VAL A 11 17.73 -10.49 14.87
C VAL A 11 16.32 -10.24 14.37
N ARG A 12 16.00 -8.98 14.06
CA ARG A 12 14.76 -8.60 13.37
C ARG A 12 14.78 -9.15 11.94
N ARG A 13 14.29 -10.38 11.76
CA ARG A 13 14.03 -10.95 10.44
C ARG A 13 12.65 -10.53 9.92
N PRO A 14 12.51 -10.11 8.65
CA PRO A 14 11.21 -9.91 8.02
C PRO A 14 10.28 -11.13 8.18
N ALA A 15 8.97 -10.90 8.30
CA ALA A 15 7.96 -11.96 8.47
C ALA A 15 8.07 -13.09 7.43
N LEU A 16 8.40 -12.76 6.19
CA LEU A 16 8.59 -13.72 5.10
C LEU A 16 9.82 -14.63 5.29
N GLU A 17 10.84 -14.20 6.03
CA GLU A 17 11.98 -15.06 6.36
C GLU A 17 11.65 -16.08 7.45
N TRP A 18 10.66 -15.80 8.31
CA TRP A 18 10.13 -16.79 9.24
C TRP A 18 9.31 -17.85 8.51
N LEU A 19 8.58 -17.44 7.48
CA LEU A 19 7.87 -18.34 6.58
C LEU A 19 8.82 -19.11 5.64
N ASP A 20 10.10 -18.73 5.59
CA ASP A 20 11.14 -19.49 4.89
C ASP A 20 11.64 -20.71 5.69
N LEU A 21 11.30 -20.81 6.99
CA LEU A 21 11.70 -21.95 7.81
C LEU A 21 11.08 -23.24 7.25
N PRO A 22 11.85 -24.35 7.19
CA PRO A 22 11.38 -25.56 6.56
C PRO A 22 10.05 -26.04 7.16
N ALA A 23 9.11 -26.43 6.30
CA ALA A 23 7.85 -27.11 6.67
C ALA A 23 8.08 -28.40 7.49
N VAL A 24 9.33 -28.82 7.67
CA VAL A 24 9.81 -30.03 8.36
C VAL A 24 9.22 -30.19 9.76
N ALA A 25 8.87 -29.11 10.45
CA ALA A 25 8.26 -29.19 11.79
C ALA A 25 6.73 -29.29 11.81
N THR A 26 6.02 -28.93 10.73
CA THR A 26 4.54 -28.80 10.74
C THR A 26 3.82 -29.49 9.58
N GLY A 27 4.54 -29.93 8.53
CA GLY A 27 3.96 -30.48 7.31
C GLY A 27 3.19 -29.48 6.44
N ALA A 28 3.04 -28.23 6.88
CA ALA A 28 2.32 -27.19 6.16
C ALA A 28 3.28 -26.32 5.33
N ASP A 29 2.97 -26.15 4.05
CA ASP A 29 3.69 -25.22 3.20
C ASP A 29 3.11 -23.81 3.34
N ALA A 30 3.94 -22.84 3.70
CA ALA A 30 3.52 -21.45 3.81
C ALA A 30 2.96 -20.89 2.49
N ARG A 31 3.31 -21.47 1.33
CA ARG A 31 2.73 -21.12 0.01
C ARG A 31 1.22 -21.32 -0.06
N ASP A 32 0.68 -22.24 0.74
CA ASP A 32 -0.76 -22.57 0.75
C ASP A 32 -1.57 -21.57 1.60
N LEU A 33 -0.90 -20.69 2.35
CA LEU A 33 -1.56 -19.63 3.10
C LEU A 33 -2.08 -18.53 2.14
N PRO A 34 -3.21 -17.89 2.44
CA PRO A 34 -3.78 -16.84 1.57
C PRO A 34 -3.03 -15.49 1.66
N VAL A 35 -1.92 -15.42 2.41
CA VAL A 35 -1.21 -14.18 2.74
C VAL A 35 0.07 -13.97 1.91
N PRO A 36 0.95 -14.97 1.68
CA PRO A 36 2.23 -14.71 1.02
C PRO A 36 2.08 -14.17 -0.39
N ALA A 37 1.23 -14.76 -1.24
CA ALA A 37 1.03 -14.29 -2.61
C ALA A 37 0.61 -12.80 -2.71
N PRO A 38 -0.46 -12.32 -2.03
CA PRO A 38 -0.79 -10.90 -2.07
C PRO A 38 0.25 -10.02 -1.36
N LEU A 39 0.95 -10.53 -0.35
CA LEU A 39 1.99 -9.77 0.36
C LEU A 39 3.21 -9.49 -0.52
N VAL A 40 3.70 -10.47 -1.27
CA VAL A 40 4.91 -10.30 -2.09
C VAL A 40 4.63 -9.50 -3.36
N ARG A 41 3.38 -9.54 -3.86
CA ARG A 41 2.91 -8.69 -4.97
C ARG A 41 2.69 -7.25 -4.55
N PHE A 42 2.47 -6.98 -3.25
CA PHE A 42 2.05 -5.66 -2.78
C PHE A 42 2.97 -4.53 -3.25
N PRO A 43 4.31 -4.57 -3.04
CA PRO A 43 5.19 -3.48 -3.46
C PRO A 43 5.12 -3.20 -4.96
N HIS A 44 5.04 -4.24 -5.79
CA HIS A 44 4.89 -4.09 -7.24
C HIS A 44 3.54 -3.41 -7.59
N ARG A 45 2.42 -3.85 -6.99
CA ARG A 45 1.08 -3.30 -7.29
C ARG A 45 0.91 -1.81 -6.92
N ILE A 46 1.64 -1.33 -5.91
CA ILE A 46 1.63 0.08 -5.50
C ILE A 46 2.81 0.92 -6.04
N HIS A 47 3.59 0.36 -6.96
CA HIS A 47 4.75 1.04 -7.55
C HIS A 47 4.29 2.16 -8.50
N LEU A 48 4.89 3.35 -8.34
CA LEU A 48 4.58 4.55 -9.12
C LEU A 48 5.66 4.91 -10.15
N GLY A 49 6.85 4.33 -10.06
CA GLY A 49 8.00 4.71 -10.90
C GLY A 49 9.26 4.89 -10.06
N GLY A 50 10.43 4.50 -10.57
CA GLY A 50 11.69 4.68 -9.83
C GLY A 50 11.62 4.12 -8.41
N ASP A 51 11.96 4.92 -7.41
CA ASP A 51 11.85 4.57 -5.99
C ASP A 51 10.54 5.02 -5.32
N ALA A 52 9.57 5.54 -6.08
CA ALA A 52 8.31 6.08 -5.57
C ALA A 52 7.19 5.04 -5.49
N TYR A 53 6.44 5.06 -4.39
CA TYR A 53 5.34 4.13 -4.10
C TYR A 53 4.18 4.89 -3.47
N VAL A 54 2.95 4.34 -3.57
CA VAL A 54 1.80 4.90 -2.85
C VAL A 54 2.07 4.87 -1.34
N ASN A 55 2.22 6.04 -0.73
CA ASN A 55 2.51 6.19 0.69
C ASN A 55 1.24 6.35 1.52
N ALA A 56 0.35 5.35 1.47
CA ALA A 56 -0.73 5.27 2.43
C ALA A 56 -0.17 4.88 3.80
N ARG A 57 -0.74 5.43 4.88
CA ARG A 57 -0.32 5.16 6.27
C ARG A 57 1.09 5.68 6.57
N ASP A 58 1.75 5.06 7.54
CA ASP A 58 3.13 5.27 7.94
C ASP A 58 4.19 4.86 6.88
N ALA A 59 3.83 4.76 5.60
CA ALA A 59 4.77 4.45 4.53
C ALA A 59 5.51 5.72 4.06
N PRO A 60 6.80 5.64 3.71
CA PRO A 60 7.49 6.74 3.06
C PRO A 60 7.13 6.81 1.56
N ALA A 61 7.12 8.02 0.99
CA ALA A 61 6.85 8.25 -0.43
C ALA A 61 7.90 7.63 -1.35
N ARG A 62 9.16 7.55 -0.89
CA ARG A 62 10.27 6.91 -1.58
C ARG A 62 10.87 5.82 -0.72
N LEU A 63 11.01 4.62 -1.26
CA LEU A 63 11.65 3.51 -0.56
C LEU A 63 13.17 3.57 -0.73
N SER A 64 13.89 3.51 0.39
CA SER A 64 15.35 3.35 0.38
C SER A 64 15.75 2.12 -0.45
N PRO A 65 16.82 2.18 -1.27
CA PRO A 65 17.32 1.04 -2.03
C PRO A 65 17.74 -0.15 -1.15
N ALA A 66 17.96 0.06 0.15
CA ALA A 66 18.37 -0.96 1.09
C ALA A 66 17.25 -1.93 1.54
N GLN A 67 16.08 -1.93 0.90
CA GLN A 67 15.04 -2.93 1.20
C GLN A 67 15.53 -4.37 0.97
N PRO A 68 14.97 -5.37 1.66
CA PRO A 68 15.31 -6.77 1.51
C PRO A 68 14.70 -7.37 0.23
N TRP A 69 15.02 -6.83 -0.95
CA TRP A 69 14.48 -7.27 -2.25
C TRP A 69 14.75 -8.75 -2.54
N HIS A 70 15.84 -9.30 -2.01
CA HIS A 70 16.17 -10.71 -2.13
C HIS A 70 15.09 -11.63 -1.51
N VAL A 71 14.38 -11.19 -0.47
CA VAL A 71 13.27 -11.95 0.13
C VAL A 71 12.11 -12.05 -0.87
N LEU A 72 11.73 -10.94 -1.49
CA LEU A 72 10.66 -10.92 -2.51
C LEU A 72 11.06 -11.79 -3.71
N HIS A 73 12.31 -11.71 -4.15
CA HIS A 73 12.82 -12.53 -5.25
C HIS A 73 12.73 -14.03 -4.95
N ARG A 74 13.17 -14.48 -3.75
CA ARG A 74 13.05 -15.89 -3.33
C ARG A 74 11.60 -16.34 -3.30
N TRP A 75 10.70 -15.53 -2.75
CA TRP A 75 9.28 -15.85 -2.72
C TRP A 75 8.63 -15.86 -4.10
N GLY A 76 9.00 -14.93 -4.98
CA GLY A 76 8.58 -14.93 -6.38
C GLY A 76 8.99 -16.23 -7.09
N LYS A 77 10.20 -16.76 -6.83
CA LYS A 77 10.59 -18.09 -7.32
C LYS A 77 9.70 -19.21 -6.77
N ARG A 78 9.49 -19.23 -5.45
CA ARG A 78 8.70 -20.26 -4.76
C ARG A 78 7.23 -20.30 -5.22
N LEU A 79 6.68 -19.14 -5.58
CA LEU A 79 5.30 -18.97 -6.04
C LEU A 79 5.15 -18.97 -7.56
N GLY A 80 6.25 -19.09 -8.32
CA GLY A 80 6.22 -19.02 -9.78
C GLY A 80 5.85 -17.64 -10.35
N ASP A 81 6.01 -16.57 -9.58
CA ASP A 81 5.58 -15.22 -9.94
C ASP A 81 6.73 -14.43 -10.59
N ALA A 82 6.71 -14.33 -11.92
CA ALA A 82 7.77 -13.67 -12.69
C ALA A 82 7.84 -12.15 -12.44
N ASP A 83 6.70 -11.50 -12.23
CA ASP A 83 6.62 -10.05 -12.05
C ASP A 83 7.22 -9.63 -10.72
N VAL A 84 6.93 -10.38 -9.65
CA VAL A 84 7.55 -10.17 -8.33
C VAL A 84 9.07 -10.34 -8.40
N ARG A 85 9.56 -11.37 -9.11
CA ARG A 85 11.01 -11.58 -9.27
C ARG A 85 11.65 -10.44 -10.04
N ALA A 86 11.07 -10.06 -11.18
CA ALA A 86 11.59 -9.02 -12.04
C ALA A 86 11.59 -7.66 -11.34
N HIS A 87 10.52 -7.33 -10.62
CA HIS A 87 10.45 -6.12 -9.79
C HIS A 87 11.55 -6.13 -8.72
N ALA A 88 11.69 -7.22 -7.95
CA ALA A 88 12.71 -7.33 -6.92
C ALA A 88 14.14 -7.16 -7.47
N VAL A 89 14.43 -7.76 -8.62
CA VAL A 89 15.73 -7.66 -9.32
C VAL A 89 15.98 -6.24 -9.80
N SER A 90 14.99 -5.62 -10.45
CA SER A 90 15.06 -4.23 -10.89
C SER A 90 15.39 -3.28 -9.73
N ARG A 91 14.69 -3.43 -8.59
CA ARG A 91 14.94 -2.61 -7.41
C ARG A 91 16.29 -2.89 -6.74
N ALA A 92 16.74 -4.14 -6.72
CA ALA A 92 18.06 -4.50 -6.21
C ALA A 92 19.20 -3.87 -7.05
N ARG A 93 19.08 -3.94 -8.38
CA ARG A 93 20.04 -3.32 -9.32
C ARG A 93 20.07 -1.80 -9.16
N ALA A 94 18.89 -1.15 -9.06
CA ALA A 94 18.80 0.28 -8.81
C ALA A 94 19.44 0.71 -7.48
N GLY A 95 19.54 -0.20 -6.51
CA GLY A 95 20.26 -0.01 -5.25
C GLY A 95 21.74 -0.40 -5.26
N GLY A 96 22.32 -0.69 -6.43
CA GLY A 96 23.73 -1.08 -6.56
C GLY A 96 24.05 -2.48 -6.06
N ARG A 97 23.04 -3.33 -5.79
CA ARG A 97 23.26 -4.71 -5.36
C ARG A 97 23.42 -5.63 -6.57
N THR A 98 24.31 -6.62 -6.44
CA THR A 98 24.39 -7.74 -7.39
C THR A 98 23.07 -8.51 -7.39
N ALA A 99 22.50 -8.71 -8.58
CA ALA A 99 21.27 -9.45 -8.78
C ALA A 99 21.44 -10.45 -9.94
N PRO A 100 20.64 -11.53 -10.01
CA PRO A 100 20.71 -12.51 -11.09
C PRO A 100 20.62 -11.86 -12.48
N ALA A 101 21.43 -12.33 -13.43
CA ALA A 101 21.45 -11.79 -14.79
C ALA A 101 20.22 -12.23 -15.61
N ALA A 102 19.82 -13.51 -15.49
CA ALA A 102 18.74 -14.13 -16.26
C ALA A 102 17.37 -13.98 -15.58
N GLU A 103 16.86 -12.75 -15.50
CA GLU A 103 15.49 -12.47 -15.06
C GLU A 103 14.79 -11.63 -16.13
N PRO A 104 13.48 -11.82 -16.36
CA PRO A 104 12.74 -11.01 -17.31
C PRO A 104 12.75 -9.55 -16.90
N GLU A 105 12.62 -8.65 -17.88
CA GLU A 105 12.36 -7.24 -17.57
C GLU A 105 11.08 -7.11 -16.74
N PRO A 106 11.02 -6.20 -15.75
CA PRO A 106 9.84 -6.02 -14.94
C PRO A 106 8.68 -5.61 -15.84
N THR A 107 7.63 -6.43 -15.86
CA THR A 107 6.35 -5.96 -16.38
C THR A 107 5.85 -4.89 -15.41
N TRP A 108 5.26 -3.82 -15.96
CA TRP A 108 4.64 -2.83 -15.11
C TRP A 108 3.26 -3.33 -14.66
N PRO A 109 2.79 -2.96 -13.45
CA PRO A 109 1.51 -3.43 -12.93
C PRO A 109 0.30 -3.11 -13.82
N ALA A 110 -0.81 -3.76 -13.49
CA ALA A 110 -2.08 -3.56 -14.19
C ALA A 110 -2.54 -2.10 -14.16
N ARG A 111 -3.40 -1.77 -15.13
CA ARG A 111 -3.97 -0.43 -15.28
C ARG A 111 -4.80 -0.02 -14.07
N GLU A 112 -5.54 -0.95 -13.48
CA GLU A 112 -6.26 -0.73 -12.24
C GLU A 112 -6.00 -1.86 -11.25
N GLU A 113 -5.76 -1.49 -9.99
CA GLU A 113 -5.45 -2.41 -8.90
C GLU A 113 -6.26 -2.02 -7.67
N TRP A 114 -7.16 -2.90 -7.23
CA TRP A 114 -7.84 -2.76 -5.94
C TRP A 114 -7.13 -3.60 -4.87
N LEU A 115 -6.83 -2.98 -3.73
CA LEU A 115 -6.11 -3.60 -2.62
C LEU A 115 -7.07 -3.78 -1.43
N PRO A 116 -7.83 -4.88 -1.33
CA PRO A 116 -8.91 -5.01 -0.34
C PRO A 116 -8.41 -5.03 1.12
N ARG A 117 -7.15 -5.41 1.37
CA ARG A 117 -6.54 -5.42 2.71
C ARG A 117 -6.01 -4.05 3.14
N VAL A 118 -5.75 -3.16 2.18
CA VAL A 118 -5.34 -1.77 2.39
C VAL A 118 -6.21 -0.98 1.42
N PRO A 119 -7.49 -0.71 1.75
CA PRO A 119 -8.55 -0.36 0.80
C PRO A 119 -8.23 0.85 -0.06
N VAL A 120 -7.43 0.61 -1.10
CA VAL A 120 -6.80 1.60 -1.96
C VAL A 120 -6.96 1.10 -3.39
N LEU A 121 -7.53 1.96 -4.22
CA LEU A 121 -7.47 1.83 -5.66
C LEU A 121 -6.18 2.47 -6.14
N VAL A 122 -5.46 1.81 -7.06
CA VAL A 122 -4.41 2.43 -7.87
C VAL A 122 -4.84 2.34 -9.33
N ALA A 123 -4.92 3.46 -10.03
CA ALA A 123 -5.31 3.56 -11.43
C ALA A 123 -4.24 4.30 -12.22
N ARG A 124 -3.82 3.73 -13.34
CA ARG A 124 -2.74 4.24 -14.19
C ARG A 124 -3.31 4.68 -15.54
N GLU A 125 -2.73 5.73 -16.11
CA GLU A 125 -3.07 6.18 -17.46
C GLU A 125 -2.79 5.05 -18.46
N ARG A 126 -1.64 4.38 -18.31
CA ARG A 126 -1.16 3.33 -19.22
C ARG A 126 -0.88 2.04 -18.45
N ALA A 127 -1.39 0.92 -18.95
CA ALA A 127 -0.95 -0.39 -18.50
C ALA A 127 0.49 -0.63 -18.96
N GLY A 128 1.29 -1.40 -18.21
CA GLY A 128 2.60 -1.80 -18.69
C GLY A 128 3.67 -0.69 -18.73
N SER A 129 3.39 0.52 -18.22
CA SER A 129 4.36 1.62 -18.20
C SER A 129 4.29 2.47 -16.94
N SER A 130 5.47 2.87 -16.44
CA SER A 130 5.60 3.88 -15.39
C SER A 130 5.39 5.32 -15.88
N ARG A 131 5.17 5.51 -17.18
CA ARG A 131 4.94 6.83 -17.77
C ARG A 131 3.47 7.20 -17.73
N GLY A 132 3.21 8.49 -17.54
CA GLY A 132 1.87 9.05 -17.50
C GLY A 132 1.32 9.14 -16.08
N LEU A 133 0.08 9.62 -16.01
CA LEU A 133 -0.59 9.92 -14.75
C LEU A 133 -0.94 8.63 -13.99
N THR A 134 -0.61 8.57 -12.70
CA THR A 134 -1.15 7.56 -11.78
C THR A 134 -1.95 8.22 -10.67
N MET A 135 -3.13 7.68 -10.40
CA MET A 135 -4.02 8.08 -9.31
C MET A 135 -4.09 6.93 -8.30
N ALA A 136 -4.06 7.24 -7.01
CA ALA A 136 -4.49 6.29 -5.97
C ALA A 136 -5.55 6.91 -5.07
N VAL A 137 -6.47 6.11 -4.52
CA VAL A 137 -7.57 6.60 -3.68
C VAL A 137 -7.85 5.62 -2.55
N LYS A 138 -7.84 6.08 -1.30
CA LYS A 138 -8.17 5.31 -0.09
C LYS A 138 -9.66 5.39 0.20
N ALA A 139 -10.32 4.25 0.36
CA ALA A 139 -11.75 4.13 0.67
C ALA A 139 -12.00 3.07 1.76
N GLY A 140 -11.17 3.12 2.81
CA GLY A 140 -11.20 2.18 3.93
C GLY A 140 -11.91 2.74 5.17
N HIS A 141 -11.26 2.58 6.32
CA HIS A 141 -11.74 3.09 7.61
C HIS A 141 -10.62 3.57 8.53
N ASN A 142 -10.95 4.37 9.54
CA ASN A 142 -9.97 4.95 10.47
C ASN A 142 -9.56 4.01 11.63
N GLY A 143 -9.81 2.71 11.48
CA GLY A 143 -9.51 1.67 12.47
C GLY A 143 -8.49 0.65 11.97
N GLU A 144 -7.79 0.98 10.90
CA GLU A 144 -6.80 0.10 10.29
C GLU A 144 -5.46 0.15 11.06
N ARG A 145 -4.55 -0.79 10.81
CA ARG A 145 -3.20 -0.72 11.39
C ARG A 145 -2.46 0.48 10.81
N HIS A 146 -1.62 1.15 11.62
CA HIS A 146 -0.82 2.29 11.17
C HIS A 146 -1.68 3.41 10.53
N ASN A 147 -2.90 3.58 11.03
CA ASN A 147 -3.90 4.40 10.36
C ASN A 147 -3.73 5.91 10.62
N HIS A 148 -4.07 6.72 9.62
CA HIS A 148 -4.25 8.17 9.73
C HIS A 148 -5.75 8.51 9.58
N LEU A 149 -6.18 9.70 9.97
CA LEU A 149 -7.57 10.16 9.79
C LEU A 149 -7.82 10.66 8.37
N ASP A 150 -7.70 9.75 7.41
CA ASP A 150 -7.49 10.07 5.99
C ASP A 150 -8.39 9.25 5.04
N VAL A 151 -9.56 8.80 5.50
CA VAL A 151 -10.55 8.12 4.65
C VAL A 151 -10.96 9.05 3.51
N GLY A 152 -10.86 8.56 2.27
CA GLY A 152 -11.12 9.34 1.07
C GLY A 152 -9.87 9.96 0.45
N SER A 153 -8.70 9.92 1.10
CA SER A 153 -7.44 10.47 0.56
C SER A 153 -7.15 10.01 -0.87
N TYR A 154 -6.55 10.89 -1.65
CA TYR A 154 -6.03 10.55 -2.96
C TYR A 154 -4.56 10.95 -3.14
N TRP A 155 -3.90 10.25 -4.04
CA TRP A 155 -2.55 10.51 -4.52
C TRP A 155 -2.60 10.73 -6.02
N VAL A 156 -1.81 11.69 -6.49
CA VAL A 156 -1.57 11.91 -7.92
C VAL A 156 -0.06 11.83 -8.13
N ALA A 157 0.36 11.06 -9.13
CA ALA A 157 1.75 10.94 -9.52
C ALA A 157 1.92 11.27 -11.01
N VAL A 158 2.69 12.32 -11.28
CA VAL A 158 3.28 12.69 -12.58
C VAL A 158 4.72 13.09 -12.26
N ASP A 159 5.63 12.12 -12.23
CA ASP A 159 7.04 12.27 -11.80
C ASP A 159 7.28 12.74 -10.35
N VAL A 160 6.27 13.26 -9.65
CA VAL A 160 6.27 13.69 -8.24
C VAL A 160 5.08 13.06 -7.52
N VAL A 161 5.29 12.63 -6.28
CA VAL A 161 4.23 12.12 -5.38
C VAL A 161 4.03 13.12 -4.25
N ALA A 162 2.81 13.64 -4.08
CA ALA A 162 2.47 14.59 -3.02
C ALA A 162 1.48 13.98 -2.02
N HIS A 163 1.96 13.65 -0.81
CA HIS A 163 1.13 13.30 0.35
C HIS A 163 1.96 13.32 1.64
N ALA A 164 1.41 13.84 2.73
CA ALA A 164 2.06 13.78 4.05
C ALA A 164 2.22 12.30 4.44
N GLY A 165 3.46 11.82 4.45
CA GLY A 165 3.80 10.43 4.68
C GLY A 165 3.99 10.09 6.16
N GLN A 166 5.01 9.28 6.43
CA GLN A 166 5.31 8.71 7.73
C GLN A 166 5.62 9.76 8.84
N PRO A 167 4.96 9.70 10.01
CA PRO A 167 5.32 10.52 11.16
C PRO A 167 6.64 10.05 11.81
N THR A 168 7.29 10.94 12.56
CA THR A 168 8.30 10.53 13.54
C THR A 168 7.61 9.86 14.72
N TYR A 169 7.96 8.59 14.99
CA TYR A 169 7.41 7.85 16.11
C TYR A 169 7.91 8.37 17.46
N THR A 170 6.97 8.53 18.39
CA THR A 170 7.23 8.83 19.80
C THR A 170 6.41 7.86 20.67
N ALA A 171 6.56 7.92 21.99
CA ALA A 171 5.74 7.10 22.89
C ALA A 171 4.22 7.34 22.70
N SER A 172 3.82 8.56 22.36
CA SER A 172 2.40 8.89 22.14
C SER A 172 1.81 8.27 20.87
N SER A 173 2.64 7.85 19.91
CA SER A 173 2.18 7.20 18.66
C SER A 173 1.40 5.91 18.88
N PHE A 174 1.60 5.27 20.04
CA PHE A 174 0.95 4.01 20.42
C PHE A 174 -0.13 4.19 21.51
N GLY A 175 -0.37 5.42 21.94
CA GLY A 175 -1.36 5.77 22.95
C GLY A 175 -2.65 6.36 22.37
N PRO A 176 -3.64 6.65 23.22
CA PRO A 176 -4.89 7.29 22.81
C PRO A 176 -4.66 8.68 22.20
N ASP A 177 -3.59 9.36 22.62
CA ASP A 177 -3.23 10.70 22.13
C ASP A 177 -2.53 10.71 20.77
N ARG A 178 -2.40 9.56 20.08
CA ARG A 178 -1.66 9.49 18.80
C ARG A 178 -2.11 10.53 17.77
N TYR A 179 -3.41 10.80 17.69
CA TYR A 179 -3.99 11.75 16.74
C TYR A 179 -3.77 13.22 17.11
N ARG A 180 -3.07 13.54 18.21
CA ARG A 180 -2.50 14.87 18.42
C ARG A 180 -1.34 15.16 17.47
N ALA A 181 -0.65 14.12 16.98
CA ALA A 181 0.41 14.27 16.01
C ALA A 181 -0.17 14.70 14.66
N TRP A 182 0.30 15.85 14.15
CA TRP A 182 -0.20 16.44 12.92
C TRP A 182 -0.23 15.49 11.70
N PRO A 183 0.76 14.59 11.45
CA PRO A 183 0.72 13.76 10.25
C PRO A 183 -0.37 12.69 10.27
N LEU A 184 -0.98 12.43 11.43
CA LEU A 184 -2.03 11.43 11.60
C LEU A 184 -3.43 12.03 11.46
N ARG A 185 -3.54 13.34 11.27
CA ARG A 185 -4.83 14.05 11.21
C ARG A 185 -5.20 14.43 9.78
N GLY A 186 -6.50 14.51 9.52
CA GLY A 186 -7.04 14.77 8.18
C GLY A 186 -6.61 16.09 7.56
N GLU A 187 -6.30 17.12 8.34
CA GLU A 187 -5.92 18.45 7.84
C GLU A 187 -4.60 18.43 7.04
N TRP A 188 -3.83 17.34 7.15
CA TRP A 188 -2.56 17.14 6.44
C TRP A 188 -2.67 16.12 5.30
N HIS A 189 -3.90 15.71 4.98
CA HIS A 189 -4.19 14.77 3.91
C HIS A 189 -5.13 15.39 2.88
N ASN A 190 -5.15 14.81 1.68
CA ASN A 190 -6.05 15.22 0.61
C ASN A 190 -7.48 14.74 0.89
N VAL A 191 -8.09 15.12 2.00
CA VAL A 191 -9.47 14.80 2.39
C VAL A 191 -10.36 16.04 2.44
N PRO A 192 -11.69 15.91 2.34
CA PRO A 192 -12.60 17.03 2.54
C PRO A 192 -12.57 17.54 4.00
N GLU A 193 -12.89 18.81 4.20
CA GLU A 193 -13.06 19.41 5.53
C GLU A 193 -14.45 20.08 5.61
N PRO A 194 -15.50 19.33 5.96
CA PRO A 194 -16.87 19.85 6.06
C PRO A 194 -17.11 20.69 7.34
N GLY A 195 -16.06 21.21 7.98
CA GLY A 195 -16.12 21.91 9.29
C GLY A 195 -15.98 21.00 10.51
N VAL A 196 -15.84 19.69 10.30
CA VAL A 196 -15.54 18.69 11.34
C VAL A 196 -14.44 17.75 10.85
N THR A 197 -13.64 17.22 11.79
CA THR A 197 -12.57 16.27 11.49
C THR A 197 -13.08 14.84 11.47
N GLN A 198 -12.33 13.92 10.84
CA GLN A 198 -12.68 12.51 10.91
C GLN A 198 -12.40 11.92 12.28
N GLU A 199 -13.18 10.92 12.70
CA GLU A 199 -12.96 10.20 13.97
C GLU A 199 -12.17 8.89 13.77
N PRO A 200 -11.48 8.37 14.79
CA PRO A 200 -10.81 7.08 14.71
C PRO A 200 -11.80 5.92 14.78
N GLY A 201 -11.34 4.74 14.37
CA GLY A 201 -12.05 3.47 14.56
C GLY A 201 -12.67 2.90 13.29
N ALA A 202 -13.13 1.66 13.40
CA ALA A 202 -13.66 0.90 12.25
C ALA A 202 -15.05 1.36 11.79
N ALA A 203 -15.80 2.02 12.67
CA ALA A 203 -17.08 2.65 12.36
C ALA A 203 -16.89 3.88 11.46
N SER A 204 -15.79 4.61 11.66
CA SER A 204 -15.39 5.76 10.86
C SER A 204 -14.88 5.33 9.49
N ARG A 205 -15.79 5.11 8.53
CA ARG A 205 -15.49 4.43 7.27
C ARG A 205 -16.18 4.99 6.06
N ALA A 206 -15.59 4.75 4.89
CA ALA A 206 -16.26 4.93 3.62
C ALA A 206 -17.37 3.88 3.44
N ARG A 207 -18.48 4.31 2.86
CA ARG A 207 -19.65 3.50 2.48
C ARG A 207 -19.89 3.61 0.97
N ASP A 208 -20.68 2.69 0.42
CA ASP A 208 -21.06 2.68 -1.00
C ASP A 208 -19.86 2.86 -1.95
N VAL A 209 -18.75 2.21 -1.63
CA VAL A 209 -17.51 2.29 -2.42
C VAL A 209 -17.75 1.63 -3.77
N ARG A 210 -17.67 2.42 -4.84
CA ARG A 210 -17.86 1.99 -6.23
C ARG A 210 -16.62 2.29 -7.05
N PHE A 211 -16.23 1.32 -7.85
CA PHE A 211 -15.12 1.42 -8.78
C PHE A 211 -15.64 1.27 -10.21
N GLU A 212 -15.30 2.22 -11.06
CA GLU A 212 -15.78 2.31 -12.45
C GLU A 212 -14.57 2.41 -13.40
N PRO A 213 -13.97 1.27 -13.81
CA PRO A 213 -12.99 1.25 -14.88
C PRO A 213 -13.69 1.39 -16.23
N THR A 214 -13.13 2.22 -17.10
CA THR A 214 -13.57 2.38 -18.48
C THR A 214 -12.36 2.43 -19.42
N ALA A 215 -12.59 2.33 -20.72
CA ALA A 215 -11.53 2.59 -21.70
C ALA A 215 -10.99 4.03 -21.57
N ALA A 216 -11.87 5.00 -21.28
CA ALA A 216 -11.55 6.42 -21.21
C ALA A 216 -10.97 6.86 -19.85
N GLY A 217 -10.93 6.00 -18.83
CA GLY A 217 -10.51 6.40 -17.50
C GLY A 217 -10.86 5.40 -16.40
N ALA A 218 -10.67 5.81 -15.15
CA ALA A 218 -11.08 5.04 -13.98
C ALA A 218 -11.57 6.00 -12.90
N ALA A 219 -12.65 5.65 -12.20
CA ALA A 219 -13.15 6.43 -11.08
C ALA A 219 -13.37 5.57 -9.84
N LEU A 220 -13.12 6.17 -8.67
CA LEU A 220 -13.62 5.68 -7.38
C LEU A 220 -14.59 6.69 -6.83
N SER A 221 -15.76 6.22 -6.38
CA SER A 221 -16.76 7.01 -5.67
C SER A 221 -17.08 6.35 -4.34
N ALA A 222 -17.24 7.15 -3.27
CA ALA A 222 -17.64 6.65 -1.97
C ALA A 222 -18.39 7.72 -1.17
N ASP A 223 -19.29 7.29 -0.30
CA ASP A 223 -19.85 8.13 0.75
C ASP A 223 -18.91 8.14 1.97
N LEU A 224 -18.35 9.31 2.26
CA LEU A 224 -17.38 9.52 3.34
C LEU A 224 -18.04 9.96 4.65
N ALA A 225 -19.36 10.22 4.67
CA ALA A 225 -20.06 10.70 5.86
C ALA A 225 -19.84 9.82 7.10
N GLY A 226 -19.66 8.51 6.92
CA GLY A 226 -19.36 7.60 8.02
C GLY A 226 -18.07 7.96 8.79
N ALA A 227 -17.12 8.65 8.16
CA ALA A 227 -15.89 9.10 8.81
C ALA A 227 -16.02 10.44 9.55
N TYR A 228 -17.06 11.25 9.26
CA TYR A 228 -17.23 12.61 9.77
C TYR A 228 -18.48 12.73 10.67
N PRO A 229 -18.33 12.98 11.97
CA PRO A 229 -19.46 13.11 12.89
C PRO A 229 -20.44 14.20 12.47
N GLY A 230 -21.74 13.92 12.54
CA GLY A 230 -22.80 14.89 12.25
C GLY A 230 -22.98 15.22 10.76
N VAL A 231 -22.17 14.65 9.86
CA VAL A 231 -22.35 14.82 8.41
C VAL A 231 -23.33 13.75 7.90
N PRO A 232 -24.49 14.13 7.34
CA PRO A 232 -25.50 13.16 6.92
C PRO A 232 -25.09 12.38 5.67
N ARG A 233 -24.43 13.05 4.73
CA ARG A 233 -23.97 12.48 3.45
C ARG A 233 -22.82 13.29 2.89
N TRP A 234 -21.77 12.63 2.39
CA TRP A 234 -20.68 13.29 1.70
C TRP A 234 -20.11 12.39 0.61
N ILE A 235 -20.56 12.58 -0.63
CA ILE A 235 -20.07 11.77 -1.75
C ILE A 235 -18.79 12.40 -2.30
N ARG A 236 -17.71 11.62 -2.31
CA ARG A 236 -16.48 11.99 -3.01
C ARG A 236 -16.26 11.07 -4.20
N SER A 237 -15.99 11.66 -5.35
CA SER A 237 -15.52 10.94 -6.53
C SER A 237 -14.15 11.48 -6.95
N VAL A 238 -13.22 10.58 -7.25
CA VAL A 238 -11.91 10.90 -7.82
C VAL A 238 -11.77 10.11 -9.11
N ARG A 239 -11.43 10.81 -10.20
CA ARG A 239 -11.40 10.26 -11.55
C ARG A 239 -10.06 10.52 -12.22
N LEU A 240 -9.52 9.47 -12.83
CA LEU A 240 -8.44 9.53 -13.80
C LEU A 240 -9.06 9.53 -15.20
N GLU A 241 -8.83 10.58 -15.97
CA GLU A 241 -9.24 10.66 -17.37
C GLU A 241 -8.06 10.40 -18.31
N ARG A 242 -8.28 9.59 -19.34
CA ARG A 242 -7.31 9.29 -20.38
C ARG A 242 -7.71 10.08 -21.61
N VAL A 243 -7.04 11.20 -21.83
CA VAL A 243 -7.17 11.95 -23.09
C VAL A 243 -6.59 11.07 -24.21
N ARG A 244 -7.32 10.94 -25.31
CA ARG A 244 -6.87 10.20 -26.49
C ARG A 244 -5.72 10.91 -27.18
#